data_AF-A0A956PSH5-F1
#
_entry.id   AF-A0A956PSH5-F1
#
_cell.length_a   1.000
_cell.length_b   1.000
_cell.length_c   1.000
_cell.angle_alpha   90.00
_cell.angle_beta   90.00
_cell.angle_gamma   90.00
#
_symmetry.space_group_name_H-M   'P 1'
#
loop_
_entity.id
_entity.type
_entity.pdbx_description
1 polymer ?
#
loop_
_entity_poly.entity_id
_entity_poly.type
_entity_poly.pdbx_seq_one_letter_code
_entity_poly.pdbx_strand_id
1 'polypeptide(L)'
;MNSSQSTSPRWFRCLAGSQARKSLTESGADPETFTLMLAASGGPRWLGLVGIDQALRGYLTSRRSRIPTLGASSGAWRLAALAADDDGQTYRELIHEYIEQRYEGRPTPEEVSDVCRDYLS
;
A
#
# COMPACT_ATOMS: atom_id res chain seq x y z
N MET A 1 11.52 -27.87 32.68
CA MET A 1 11.07 -28.16 31.30
C MET A 1 11.06 -26.83 30.55
N ASN A 2 12.08 -26.57 29.74
CA ASN A 2 12.15 -25.36 28.92
C ASN A 2 11.37 -25.62 27.63
N SER A 3 10.18 -25.04 27.52
CA SER A 3 9.43 -25.01 26.27
C SER A 3 10.20 -24.15 25.27
N SER A 4 10.84 -24.80 24.30
CA SER A 4 11.39 -24.19 23.11
C SER A 4 10.30 -23.42 22.38
N GLN A 5 10.29 -22.10 22.51
CA GLN A 5 9.46 -21.25 21.65
C GLN A 5 9.99 -21.38 20.23
N SER A 6 9.22 -22.06 19.38
CA SER A 6 9.45 -22.06 17.93
C SER A 6 9.34 -20.62 17.42
N THR A 7 10.47 -20.00 17.10
CA THR A 7 10.51 -18.67 16.50
C THR A 7 10.35 -18.83 14.99
N SER A 8 9.16 -19.21 14.54
CA SER A 8 8.81 -19.10 13.13
C SER A 8 9.06 -17.65 12.68
N PRO A 9 9.71 -17.42 11.54
CA PRO A 9 9.95 -16.08 11.04
C PRO A 9 8.63 -15.32 10.91
N ARG A 10 8.57 -14.10 11.48
CA ARG A 10 7.41 -13.21 11.36
C ARG A 10 7.61 -12.32 10.15
N TRP A 11 7.06 -12.75 9.01
CA TRP A 11 7.11 -12.02 7.73
C TRP A 11 6.24 -10.75 7.73
N PHE A 12 5.33 -10.63 8.70
CA PHE A 12 4.47 -9.49 8.90
C PHE A 12 4.33 -9.18 10.39
N ARG A 13 4.36 -7.89 10.73
CA ARG A 13 4.19 -7.41 12.11
C ARG A 13 3.13 -6.32 12.14
N CYS A 14 1.99 -6.61 12.75
CA CYS A 14 0.99 -5.60 13.07
C CYS A 14 1.42 -4.85 14.34
N LEU A 15 1.53 -3.52 14.23
CA LEU A 15 1.87 -2.63 15.32
C LEU A 15 0.64 -1.80 15.70
N ALA A 16 0.24 -1.91 16.96
CA ALA A 16 -0.81 -1.07 17.54
C ALA A 16 -0.36 -0.61 18.93
N GLY A 17 -0.56 0.67 19.23
CA GLY A 17 -0.34 1.23 20.57
C GLY A 17 -1.36 0.69 21.59
N SER A 18 -1.13 0.92 22.88
CA SER A 18 -2.01 0.41 23.95
C SER A 18 -3.47 0.83 23.77
N GLN A 19 -3.71 2.09 23.43
CA GLN A 19 -5.05 2.63 23.17
C GLN A 19 -5.71 1.97 21.97
N ALA A 20 -5.02 1.94 20.81
CA ALA A 20 -5.52 1.29 19.60
C ALA A 20 -5.83 -0.20 19.83
N ARG A 21 -4.96 -0.93 20.53
CA ARG A 21 -5.22 -2.34 20.88
C ARG A 21 -6.48 -2.51 21.72
N LYS A 22 -6.66 -1.66 22.75
CA LYS A 22 -7.84 -1.68 23.60
C LYS A 22 -9.10 -1.46 22.76
N SER A 23 -9.13 -0.40 21.96
CA SER A 23 -10.27 -0.08 21.10
C SER A 23 -10.59 -1.20 20.11
N LEU A 24 -9.58 -1.76 19.43
CA LEU A 24 -9.78 -2.88 18.50
C LEU A 24 -10.28 -4.16 19.18
N THR A 25 -9.92 -4.38 20.44
CA THR A 25 -10.38 -5.56 21.22
C THR A 25 -11.81 -5.37 21.70
N GLU A 26 -12.17 -4.17 22.14
CA GLU A 26 -13.50 -3.87 22.71
C GLU A 26 -14.56 -3.64 21.64
N SER A 27 -14.23 -2.91 20.57
CA SER A 27 -15.16 -2.46 19.54
C SER A 27 -15.00 -3.21 18.20
N GLY A 28 -14.01 -4.11 18.11
CA GLY A 28 -13.66 -4.77 16.86
C GLY A 28 -12.86 -3.86 15.91
N ALA A 29 -12.50 -4.41 14.76
CA ALA A 29 -11.83 -3.66 13.69
C ALA A 29 -12.86 -3.05 12.74
N ASP A 30 -13.68 -2.12 13.23
CA ASP A 30 -14.57 -1.33 12.37
C ASP A 30 -13.73 -0.37 11.50
N PRO A 31 -13.85 -0.44 10.15
CA PRO A 31 -13.16 0.48 9.26
C PRO A 31 -13.29 1.94 9.67
N GLU A 32 -14.47 2.40 10.11
CA GLU A 32 -14.73 3.80 10.46
C GLU A 32 -13.83 4.34 11.59
N THR A 33 -13.26 3.46 12.42
CA THR A 33 -12.33 3.84 13.49
C THR A 33 -10.98 4.34 12.98
N PHE A 34 -10.62 4.03 11.74
CA PHE A 34 -9.42 4.52 11.09
C PHE A 34 -9.72 5.84 10.36
N THR A 35 -8.90 6.85 10.57
CA THR A 35 -9.15 8.21 10.03
C THR A 35 -8.12 8.65 8.99
N LEU A 36 -7.07 7.86 8.77
CA LEU A 36 -5.98 8.18 7.86
C LEU A 36 -5.28 6.91 7.40
N MET A 37 -5.00 6.80 6.10
CA MET A 37 -4.14 5.76 5.55
C MET A 37 -2.78 6.36 5.20
N LEU A 38 -1.71 5.76 5.72
CA LEU A 38 -0.34 6.20 5.52
C LEU A 38 0.46 5.19 4.70
N ALA A 39 1.27 5.67 3.75
CA ALA A 39 2.21 4.83 3.01
C ALA A 39 3.59 5.48 2.91
N ALA A 40 4.59 4.82 3.49
CA ALA A 40 5.98 5.25 3.39
C ALA A 40 6.55 5.00 1.97
N SER A 41 7.61 5.74 1.62
CA SER A 41 8.40 5.44 0.42
C SER A 41 9.14 4.11 0.60
N GLY A 42 9.24 3.33 -0.48
CA GLY A 42 9.89 2.03 -0.44
C GLY A 42 10.70 1.68 -1.69
N GLY A 43 10.75 2.55 -2.70
CA GLY A 43 11.15 2.13 -4.05
C GLY A 43 10.33 0.90 -4.48
N PRO A 44 10.91 -0.08 -5.20
CA PRO A 44 10.17 -1.27 -5.65
C PRO A 44 9.66 -2.19 -4.53
N ARG A 45 10.08 -1.99 -3.26
CA ARG A 45 9.70 -2.88 -2.15
C ARG A 45 8.19 -2.87 -1.84
N TRP A 46 7.47 -1.83 -2.26
CA TRP A 46 6.02 -1.78 -2.07
C TRP A 46 5.29 -2.90 -2.84
N LEU A 47 5.90 -3.47 -3.88
CA LEU A 47 5.32 -4.60 -4.64
C LEU A 47 5.03 -5.81 -3.73
N GLY A 48 5.83 -6.03 -2.69
CA GLY A 48 5.56 -7.08 -1.68
C GLY A 48 4.32 -6.80 -0.81
N LEU A 49 3.77 -5.58 -0.86
CA LEU A 49 2.60 -5.16 -0.11
C LEU A 49 1.32 -5.18 -0.95
N VAL A 50 1.38 -5.55 -2.23
CA VAL A 50 0.21 -5.55 -3.14
C VAL A 50 -0.97 -6.35 -2.60
N GLY A 51 -0.72 -7.51 -2.00
CA GLY A 51 -1.78 -8.31 -1.36
C GLY A 51 -2.42 -7.60 -0.15
N ILE A 52 -1.63 -6.86 0.62
CA ILE A 52 -2.11 -6.09 1.77
C ILE A 52 -2.95 -4.90 1.27
N ASP A 53 -2.50 -4.20 0.25
CA ASP A 53 -3.21 -3.06 -0.32
C ASP A 53 -4.58 -3.47 -0.86
N GLN A 54 -4.67 -4.60 -1.57
CA GLN A 54 -5.95 -5.14 -2.05
C GLN A 54 -6.88 -5.56 -0.90
N ALA A 55 -6.34 -6.22 0.14
CA ALA A 55 -7.12 -6.57 1.32
C ALA A 55 -7.63 -5.32 2.06
N LEU A 56 -6.80 -4.29 2.21
CA LEU A 56 -7.18 -3.02 2.82
C LEU A 56 -8.21 -2.29 1.97
N ARG A 57 -8.07 -2.26 0.63
CA ARG A 57 -9.06 -1.68 -0.27
C ARG A 57 -10.43 -2.33 -0.07
N GLY A 58 -10.49 -3.66 -0.11
CA GLY A 58 -11.73 -4.41 0.16
C GLY A 58 -12.30 -4.17 1.55
N TYR A 59 -11.44 -4.03 2.56
CA TYR A 59 -11.85 -3.69 3.93
C TYR A 59 -12.41 -2.26 4.04
N LEU A 60 -11.87 -1.31 3.26
CA LEU A 60 -12.27 0.09 3.29
C LEU A 60 -13.52 0.36 2.43
N THR A 61 -13.94 -0.53 1.53
CA THR A 61 -15.16 -0.32 0.71
C THR A 61 -16.45 -0.30 1.53
N SER A 62 -16.46 -0.92 2.72
CA SER A 62 -17.65 -0.88 3.60
C SER A 62 -17.78 0.43 4.38
N ARG A 63 -16.83 1.37 4.20
CA ARG A 63 -16.90 2.69 4.82
C ARG A 63 -17.96 3.56 4.15
N ARG A 64 -18.58 4.40 4.97
CA ARG A 64 -19.46 5.50 4.55
C ARG A 64 -18.68 6.81 4.46
N SER A 65 -17.68 7.00 5.32
CA SER A 65 -16.84 8.20 5.34
C SER A 65 -15.62 8.07 4.44
N ARG A 66 -15.24 9.18 3.79
CA ARG A 66 -13.97 9.28 3.06
C ARG A 66 -12.82 9.15 4.05
N ILE A 67 -11.82 8.34 3.70
CA ILE A 67 -10.55 8.27 4.43
C ILE A 67 -9.46 9.03 3.65
N PRO A 68 -8.88 10.10 4.21
CA PRO A 68 -7.70 10.72 3.63
C PRO A 68 -6.54 9.72 3.52
N THR A 69 -5.77 9.87 2.45
CA THR A 69 -4.54 9.11 2.21
C THR A 69 -3.35 10.07 2.17
N LEU A 70 -2.27 9.72 2.87
CA LEU A 70 -1.00 10.46 2.78
C LEU A 70 0.13 9.48 2.54
N GLY A 71 0.96 9.78 1.55
CA GLY A 71 2.12 8.96 1.24
C GLY A 71 3.32 9.77 0.78
N ALA A 72 4.49 9.14 0.78
CA ALA A 72 5.72 9.72 0.25
C ALA A 72 6.18 8.94 -0.99
N SER A 73 6.45 9.63 -2.09
CA SER A 73 6.97 9.04 -3.34
C SER A 73 6.15 7.81 -3.78
N SER A 74 6.74 6.61 -3.89
CA SER A 74 6.02 5.39 -4.28
C SER A 74 4.83 5.06 -3.36
N GLY A 75 4.88 5.47 -2.09
CA GLY A 75 3.75 5.38 -1.18
C GLY A 75 2.58 6.29 -1.58
N ALA A 76 2.85 7.50 -2.09
CA ALA A 76 1.80 8.39 -2.58
C ALA A 76 1.15 7.85 -3.85
N TRP A 77 1.97 7.43 -4.83
CA TRP A 77 1.50 6.90 -6.10
C TRP A 77 0.62 5.66 -5.92
N ARG A 78 1.05 4.70 -5.09
CA ARG A 78 0.27 3.48 -4.87
C ARG A 78 -1.06 3.76 -4.17
N LEU A 79 -1.12 4.71 -3.22
CA LEU A 79 -2.38 5.08 -2.57
C LEU A 79 -3.30 5.86 -3.52
N ALA A 80 -2.74 6.73 -4.36
CA ALA A 80 -3.49 7.45 -5.38
C ALA A 80 -4.13 6.46 -6.38
N ALA A 81 -3.34 5.51 -6.90
CA ALA A 81 -3.84 4.47 -7.80
C ALA A 81 -4.86 3.53 -7.13
N LEU A 82 -4.67 3.19 -5.86
CA LEU A 82 -5.60 2.36 -5.09
C LEU A 82 -6.98 3.03 -4.93
N ALA A 83 -7.02 4.35 -4.90
CA ALA A 83 -8.21 5.18 -4.71
C ALA A 83 -8.78 5.76 -6.02
N ALA A 84 -8.16 5.49 -7.17
CA ALA A 84 -8.52 6.12 -8.45
C ALA A 84 -9.84 5.60 -9.02
N ASP A 85 -10.17 4.32 -8.79
CA ASP A 85 -11.35 3.66 -9.32
C ASP A 85 -11.89 2.57 -8.38
N ASP A 86 -13.11 2.12 -8.67
CA ASP A 86 -13.86 1.13 -7.89
C ASP A 86 -13.58 -0.32 -8.30
N ASP A 87 -12.97 -0.58 -9.46
CA ASP A 87 -12.62 -1.92 -9.94
C ASP A 87 -11.13 -2.30 -9.76
N GLY A 88 -10.31 -1.38 -9.25
CA GLY A 88 -8.88 -1.55 -9.01
C GLY A 88 -8.03 -1.56 -10.29
N GLN A 89 -8.56 -1.09 -11.42
CA GLN A 89 -7.88 -1.08 -12.71
C GLN A 89 -6.59 -0.26 -12.67
N THR A 90 -6.66 1.00 -12.24
CA THR A 90 -5.51 1.90 -12.17
C THR A 90 -4.41 1.35 -11.27
N TYR A 91 -4.78 0.68 -10.18
CA TYR A 91 -3.81 0.05 -9.28
C TYR A 91 -3.10 -1.15 -9.95
N ARG A 92 -3.82 -1.95 -10.75
CA ARG A 92 -3.24 -3.05 -11.53
C ARG A 92 -2.34 -2.56 -12.66
N GLU A 93 -2.74 -1.49 -13.33
CA GLU A 93 -1.92 -0.82 -14.35
C GLU A 93 -0.63 -0.25 -13.75
N LEU A 94 -0.71 0.42 -12.59
CA LEU A 94 0.48 0.88 -11.88
C LEU A 94 1.43 -0.28 -11.57
N ILE A 95 0.93 -1.43 -11.10
CA ILE A 95 1.77 -2.60 -10.84
C ILE A 95 2.43 -3.09 -12.13
N HIS A 96 1.66 -3.21 -13.21
CA HIS A 96 2.16 -3.65 -14.52
C HIS A 96 3.27 -2.73 -15.03
N GLU A 97 3.01 -1.43 -15.13
CA GLU A 97 3.98 -0.46 -15.65
C GLU A 97 5.21 -0.36 -14.75
N TYR A 98 5.06 -0.43 -13.43
CA TYR A 98 6.19 -0.40 -12.51
C TYR A 98 7.11 -1.61 -12.68
N ILE A 99 6.57 -2.79 -13.01
CA ILE A 99 7.33 -4.03 -13.22
C ILE A 99 7.92 -4.09 -14.63
N GLU A 100 7.18 -3.65 -15.65
CA GLU A 100 7.56 -3.74 -17.05
C GLU A 100 8.38 -2.55 -17.55
N GLN A 101 8.59 -1.52 -16.72
CA GLN A 101 9.51 -0.45 -17.07
C GLN A 101 10.92 -1.01 -17.35
N ARG A 102 11.42 -0.77 -18.57
CA ARG A 102 12.75 -1.18 -19.05
C ARG A 102 13.44 0.01 -19.69
N TYR A 103 14.75 0.09 -19.50
CA TYR A 103 15.62 1.06 -20.15
C TYR A 103 16.80 0.32 -20.77
N GLU A 104 17.20 0.69 -21.98
CA GLU A 104 18.42 0.18 -22.59
C GLU A 104 19.63 0.87 -21.94
N GLY A 105 20.38 0.13 -21.13
CA GLY A 105 21.52 0.70 -20.40
C GLY A 105 21.10 1.63 -19.26
N ARG A 106 21.88 2.70 -19.04
CA ARG A 106 21.61 3.67 -17.97
C ARG A 106 20.79 4.82 -18.56
N PRO A 107 19.52 5.00 -18.14
CA PRO A 107 18.69 6.03 -18.74
C PRO A 107 19.13 7.44 -18.35
N THR A 108 18.86 8.39 -19.24
CA THR A 108 18.98 9.82 -18.97
C THR A 108 17.76 10.33 -18.19
N PRO A 109 17.87 11.47 -17.48
CA PRO A 109 16.71 12.10 -16.85
C PRO A 109 15.60 12.46 -17.85
N GLU A 110 15.93 12.86 -19.08
CA GLU A 110 14.93 13.11 -20.12
C GLU A 110 14.17 11.83 -20.50
N GLU A 111 14.88 10.73 -20.76
CA GLU A 111 14.27 9.43 -21.09
C GLU A 111 13.31 8.95 -20.00
N VAL A 112 13.72 9.05 -18.73
CA VAL A 112 12.83 8.70 -17.60
C VAL A 112 11.58 9.59 -17.58
N SER A 113 11.74 10.88 -17.88
CA SER A 113 10.64 11.85 -17.86
C SER A 113 9.65 11.60 -19.01
N ASP A 114 10.14 11.23 -20.19
CA ASP A 114 9.31 10.90 -21.35
C ASP A 114 8.50 9.63 -21.10
N VAL A 115 9.14 8.56 -20.61
CA VAL A 115 8.43 7.33 -20.22
C VAL A 115 7.34 7.62 -19.19
N CYS A 116 7.63 8.46 -18.19
CA CYS A 116 6.62 8.82 -17.19
C CYS A 116 5.47 9.65 -17.77
N ARG A 117 5.70 10.46 -18.81
CA ARG A 117 4.64 11.23 -19.49
C ARG A 117 3.76 10.35 -20.34
N ASP A 118 4.32 9.36 -21.01
CA ASP A 118 3.55 8.42 -21.84
C ASP A 118 2.51 7.67 -21.00
N TYR A 119 2.85 7.32 -19.74
CA TYR A 119 1.90 6.73 -18.79
C TYR A 119 0.76 7.64 -18.33
N LEU A 120 0.82 8.94 -18.63
CA LEU A 120 -0.18 9.93 -18.25
C LEU A 120 -1.04 10.41 -19.43
N SER A 121 -0.75 9.93 -20.65
CA SER A 121 -1.49 10.26 -21.88
C SER A 121 -2.61 9.28 -22.17
#